data_AF-A0A1X0UCQ5-F1
#
_entry.id   AF-A0A1X0UCQ5-F1
#
_cell.length_a   1.000
_cell.length_b   1.000
_cell.length_c   1.000
_cell.angle_alpha   90.00
_cell.angle_beta   90.00
_cell.angle_gamma   90.00
#
_symmetry.space_group_name_H-M   'P 1'
#
loop_
_entity.id
_entity.type
_entity.pdbx_description
1 polymer ?
#
loop_
_entity_poly.entity_id
_entity_poly.type
_entity_poly.pdbx_seq_one_letter_code
_entity_poly.pdbx_strand_id
1 'polypeptide(L)'
;MIVFRWLLLIGCVIVAYFPTWKRVMEEASNGAITAYIFVLPFLAAVAAQGVARRRAGELPIHDRQTDVIVGGLALLVAIAVKALWLPRYAEQYALAHLDVLSALVFFFGGAILLFGLRPVGRFWSVWLLLLALSPLMYRLVAINVGGSRFAYGAVLVVLGGVAGAIAVGRTRRRAWLGFVCTVATGFAVLAFILALWPRIDVVLMQLIPTVGASMVIGVGFYLLSRRGESKKPLPKGMSSSSAKRSPSSAIMVIVAAVILLILPLPETTVIPDTAGPPGSTSVPLAPPTGWSRTSLQSYDWVRSYFGQTATLTRQTMKAEDGNPEWDIQSRPRTVVVDVLSTTNRASLAIYPESTLYRLSNTRTSAPLQVPLGHGVTGTLYTSVSDALLLTWTKLVFTWVRGDVTQRVTIISVDNHEDGATFPRPIPSMASNVGTSLATFLRGNSIIADTEPEYKDRTLLASFGTGLVRAQWSIDTRGGQ
;
A
#
# COMPACT_ATOMS: atom_id res chain seq x y z
N MET A 1 25.38 2.71 -29.36
CA MET A 1 24.43 3.84 -29.14
C MET A 1 23.15 3.45 -28.39
N ILE A 2 22.46 2.35 -28.71
CA ILE A 2 21.20 1.98 -28.02
C ILE A 2 21.43 1.55 -26.55
N VAL A 3 22.54 0.85 -26.29
CA VAL A 3 22.98 0.45 -24.94
C VAL A 3 23.14 1.66 -24.04
N PHE A 4 23.76 2.74 -24.54
CA PHE A 4 23.89 3.99 -23.79
C PHE A 4 22.54 4.60 -23.43
N ARG A 5 21.55 4.60 -24.34
CA ARG A 5 20.20 5.13 -24.04
C ARG A 5 19.52 4.32 -22.93
N TRP A 6 19.67 3.00 -22.96
CA TRP A 6 19.18 2.12 -21.90
C TRP A 6 19.89 2.33 -20.56
N LEU A 7 21.23 2.39 -20.58
CA LEU A 7 22.02 2.65 -19.38
C LEU A 7 21.68 4.01 -18.76
N LEU A 8 21.52 5.05 -19.59
CA LEU A 8 21.10 6.37 -19.15
C LEU A 8 19.71 6.30 -18.50
N LEU A 9 18.72 5.70 -19.17
CA LEU A 9 17.35 5.63 -18.66
C LEU A 9 17.28 4.85 -17.35
N ILE A 10 17.88 3.66 -17.30
CA ILE A 10 17.89 2.79 -16.11
C ILE A 10 18.65 3.48 -14.98
N GLY A 11 19.82 4.06 -15.27
CA GLY A 11 20.59 4.83 -14.30
C GLY A 11 19.80 5.99 -13.72
N CYS A 12 19.12 6.78 -14.56
CA CYS A 12 18.27 7.88 -14.12
C CYS A 12 17.10 7.40 -13.26
N VAL A 13 16.43 6.29 -13.60
CA VAL A 13 15.35 5.72 -12.77
C VAL A 13 15.88 5.26 -11.41
N ILE A 14 17.01 4.56 -11.38
CA ILE A 14 17.60 4.05 -10.14
C ILE A 14 18.01 5.22 -9.24
N VAL A 15 18.69 6.23 -9.79
CA VAL A 15 19.16 7.38 -9.04
C VAL A 15 17.99 8.25 -8.58
N ALA A 16 17.10 8.69 -9.48
CA ALA A 16 15.98 9.58 -9.15
C ALA A 16 15.03 9.03 -8.07
N TYR A 17 14.89 7.71 -8.02
CA TYR A 17 14.01 7.00 -7.10
C TYR A 17 14.78 6.15 -6.09
N PHE A 18 16.08 6.42 -5.88
CA PHE A 18 16.89 5.68 -4.91
C PHE A 18 16.26 5.63 -3.50
N PRO A 19 15.73 6.75 -2.94
CA PRO A 19 15.04 6.71 -1.65
C PRO A 19 13.79 5.81 -1.68
N THR A 20 13.04 5.79 -2.78
CA THR A 20 11.87 4.92 -2.97
C THR A 20 12.28 3.45 -2.94
N TRP A 21 13.31 3.08 -3.69
CA TRP A 21 13.79 1.69 -3.74
C TRP A 21 14.32 1.21 -2.40
N LYS A 22 15.06 2.07 -1.68
CA LYS A 22 15.52 1.79 -0.32
C LYS A 22 14.35 1.54 0.61
N ARG A 23 13.34 2.42 0.60
CA ARG A 23 12.15 2.29 1.46
C ARG A 23 11.35 1.03 1.16
N VAL A 24 11.11 0.73 -0.12
CA VAL A 24 10.41 -0.50 -0.53
C VAL A 24 11.19 -1.75 -0.09
N MET A 25 12.52 -1.72 -0.15
CA MET A 25 13.36 -2.83 0.34
C MET A 25 13.27 -3.00 1.86
N GLU A 26 13.34 -1.91 2.63
CA GLU A 26 13.21 -1.93 4.09
C GLU A 26 11.83 -2.45 4.54
N GLU A 27 10.77 -1.97 3.89
CA GLU A 27 9.41 -2.45 4.13
C GLU A 27 9.29 -3.94 3.79
N ALA A 28 9.83 -4.38 2.65
CA ALA A 28 9.84 -5.78 2.26
C ALA A 28 10.60 -6.67 3.26
N SER A 29 11.78 -6.23 3.75
CA SER A 29 12.53 -6.96 4.77
C SER A 29 11.81 -7.06 6.11
N ASN A 30 10.94 -6.10 6.41
CA ASN A 30 10.09 -6.11 7.60
C ASN A 30 8.82 -6.95 7.43
N GLY A 31 8.65 -7.65 6.30
CA GLY A 31 7.51 -8.52 6.03
C GLY A 31 6.31 -7.81 5.37
N ALA A 32 6.50 -6.58 4.86
CA ALA A 32 5.49 -5.91 4.06
C ALA A 32 5.30 -6.60 2.70
N ILE A 33 4.09 -6.50 2.16
CA ILE A 33 3.69 -7.14 0.89
C ILE A 33 4.10 -6.28 -0.33
N THR A 34 5.02 -5.33 -0.15
CA THR A 34 5.53 -4.40 -1.18
C THR A 34 6.53 -5.03 -2.13
N ALA A 35 7.15 -6.16 -1.74
CA ALA A 35 8.23 -6.78 -2.49
C ALA A 35 7.86 -7.19 -3.93
N TYR A 36 6.57 -7.40 -4.22
CA TYR A 36 6.08 -7.69 -5.56
C TYR A 36 6.46 -6.60 -6.59
N ILE A 37 6.76 -5.36 -6.16
CA ILE A 37 7.24 -4.28 -7.03
C ILE A 37 8.49 -4.71 -7.82
N PHE A 38 9.36 -5.52 -7.19
CA PHE A 38 10.56 -6.05 -7.85
C PHE A 38 10.26 -7.14 -8.88
N VAL A 39 9.05 -7.69 -8.90
CA VAL A 39 8.59 -8.65 -9.92
C VAL A 39 8.20 -7.94 -11.23
N LEU A 40 7.77 -6.67 -11.16
CA LEU A 40 7.27 -5.90 -12.31
C LEU A 40 8.26 -5.79 -13.47
N PRO A 41 9.56 -5.48 -13.26
CA PRO A 41 10.52 -5.40 -14.36
C PRO A 41 10.70 -6.74 -15.09
N PHE A 42 10.61 -7.87 -14.38
CA PHE A 42 10.73 -9.19 -14.99
C PHE A 42 9.50 -9.55 -15.83
N LEU A 43 8.30 -9.28 -15.31
CA LEU A 43 7.06 -9.48 -16.08
C LEU A 43 7.02 -8.59 -17.32
N ALA A 44 7.45 -7.32 -17.17
CA ALA A 44 7.59 -6.40 -18.30
C ALA A 44 8.59 -6.92 -19.33
N ALA A 45 9.74 -7.44 -18.90
CA ALA A 45 10.74 -8.01 -19.81
C ALA A 45 10.19 -9.23 -20.57
N VAL A 46 9.51 -10.16 -19.89
CA VAL A 46 8.88 -11.33 -20.52
C VAL A 46 7.83 -10.89 -21.55
N ALA A 47 6.93 -9.99 -21.19
CA ALA A 47 5.88 -9.49 -22.06
C ALA A 47 6.46 -8.69 -23.25
N ALA A 48 7.40 -7.78 -22.99
CA ALA A 48 8.06 -6.96 -24.00
C ALA A 48 8.85 -7.80 -25.00
N GLN A 49 9.52 -8.87 -24.56
CA GLN A 49 10.24 -9.77 -25.45
C GLN A 49 9.30 -10.45 -26.45
N GLY A 50 8.07 -10.79 -26.04
CA GLY A 50 7.06 -11.31 -26.93
C GLY A 50 6.57 -10.29 -27.96
N VAL A 51 6.31 -9.05 -27.52
CA VAL A 51 5.90 -7.94 -28.41
C VAL A 51 7.00 -7.59 -29.41
N ALA A 52 8.26 -7.47 -28.96
CA ALA A 52 9.41 -7.13 -29.80
C ALA A 52 9.66 -8.12 -30.94
N ARG A 53 9.23 -9.39 -30.76
CA ARG A 53 9.35 -10.44 -31.77
C ARG A 53 8.21 -10.46 -32.78
N ARG A 54 7.16 -9.65 -32.62
CA ARG A 54 6.08 -9.52 -33.60
C ARG A 54 6.58 -8.64 -34.76
N ARG A 55 6.36 -9.09 -36.01
CA ARG A 55 6.75 -8.30 -37.18
C ARG A 55 5.85 -7.06 -37.26
N ALA A 56 6.44 -5.88 -37.15
CA ALA A 56 5.79 -4.62 -37.49
C ALA A 56 6.64 -3.98 -38.60
N GLY A 57 6.08 -3.89 -39.81
CA GLY A 57 6.63 -3.08 -40.88
C GLY A 57 6.28 -1.63 -40.57
N GLU A 58 7.09 -0.96 -39.75
CA GLU A 58 6.86 0.43 -39.39
C GLU A 58 7.42 1.35 -40.49
N LEU A 59 6.56 2.22 -41.00
CA LEU A 59 6.98 3.28 -41.91
C LEU A 59 7.91 4.27 -41.19
N PRO A 60 9.02 4.71 -41.83
CA PRO A 60 10.00 5.61 -41.22
C PRO A 60 9.50 7.07 -41.18
N ILE A 61 8.40 7.31 -40.46
CA ILE A 61 7.89 8.65 -40.17
C ILE A 61 8.36 9.02 -38.77
N HIS A 62 9.09 10.12 -38.65
CA HIS A 62 9.73 10.57 -37.42
C HIS A 62 9.34 12.02 -37.14
N ASP A 63 8.41 12.23 -36.21
CA ASP A 63 8.10 13.57 -35.69
C ASP A 63 8.73 13.74 -34.31
N ARG A 64 9.86 14.45 -34.30
CA ARG A 64 10.62 14.69 -33.08
C ARG A 64 9.97 15.71 -32.15
N GLN A 65 9.16 16.63 -32.67
CA GLN A 65 8.52 17.66 -31.84
C GLN A 65 7.46 17.01 -30.96
N THR A 66 6.64 16.14 -31.55
CA THR A 66 5.66 15.35 -30.82
C THR A 66 6.29 14.48 -29.73
N ASP A 67 7.42 13.80 -30.03
CA ASP A 67 8.15 13.02 -29.02
C ASP A 67 8.58 13.88 -27.81
N VAL A 68 9.11 15.08 -28.07
CA VAL A 68 9.60 15.99 -27.01
C VAL A 68 8.45 16.54 -26.18
N ILE A 69 7.33 16.90 -26.80
CA ILE A 69 6.14 17.40 -26.10
C ILE A 69 5.55 16.30 -25.22
N VAL A 70 5.27 15.12 -25.78
CA VAL A 70 4.62 14.03 -25.03
C VAL A 70 5.55 13.49 -23.94
N GLY A 71 6.82 13.26 -24.28
CA GLY A 71 7.81 12.78 -23.31
C GLY A 71 8.09 13.80 -22.21
N GLY A 72 8.19 15.09 -22.54
CA GLY A 72 8.35 16.18 -21.58
C GLY A 72 7.15 16.33 -20.66
N LEU A 73 5.92 16.26 -21.19
CA LEU A 73 4.70 16.28 -20.40
C LEU A 73 4.64 15.11 -19.41
N ALA A 74 5.02 13.91 -19.84
CA ALA A 74 5.09 12.76 -18.95
C ALA A 74 6.11 12.95 -17.81
N LEU A 75 7.28 13.55 -18.09
CA LEU A 75 8.25 13.90 -17.03
C LEU A 75 7.68 14.93 -16.06
N LEU A 76 6.97 15.95 -16.55
CA LEU A 76 6.29 16.94 -15.70
C LEU A 76 5.22 16.28 -14.83
N VAL A 77 4.45 15.33 -15.36
CA VAL A 77 3.48 14.55 -14.57
C VAL A 77 4.19 13.73 -13.50
N ALA A 78 5.31 13.08 -13.81
CA ALA A 78 6.07 12.32 -12.81
C ALA A 78 6.55 13.22 -11.65
N ILE A 79 7.06 14.42 -11.97
CA ILE A 79 7.44 15.44 -10.98
C ILE A 79 6.23 15.90 -10.19
N ALA A 80 5.10 16.19 -10.84
CA ALA A 80 3.87 16.65 -10.19
C ALA A 80 3.33 15.59 -9.21
N VAL A 81 3.35 14.30 -9.57
CA VAL A 81 2.96 13.22 -8.66
C VAL A 81 3.87 13.22 -7.42
N LYS A 82 5.19 13.34 -7.59
CA LYS A 82 6.14 13.31 -6.46
C LYS A 82 6.06 14.58 -5.59
N ALA A 83 5.99 15.76 -6.21
CA ALA A 83 6.02 17.06 -5.52
C ALA A 83 4.68 17.49 -4.93
N LEU A 84 3.56 17.14 -5.58
CA LEU A 84 2.23 17.64 -5.19
C LEU A 84 1.37 16.54 -4.56
N TRP A 85 1.40 15.31 -5.11
CA TRP A 85 0.51 14.26 -4.62
C TRP A 85 1.07 13.53 -3.40
N LEU A 86 2.37 13.24 -3.35
CA LEU A 86 2.94 12.53 -2.19
C LEU A 86 2.74 13.25 -0.86
N PRO A 87 3.02 14.56 -0.73
CA PRO A 87 2.80 15.26 0.54
C PRO A 87 1.32 15.27 0.93
N ARG A 88 0.43 15.32 -0.05
CA ARG A 88 -1.02 15.35 0.14
C ARG A 88 -1.58 14.03 0.67
N TYR A 89 -0.98 12.90 0.28
CA TYR A 89 -1.39 11.56 0.70
C TYR A 89 -0.35 10.93 1.64
N ALA A 90 0.35 11.74 2.43
CA ALA A 90 1.43 11.28 3.31
C ALA A 90 1.00 10.15 4.25
N GLU A 91 -0.18 10.24 4.86
CA GLU A 91 -0.71 9.18 5.75
C GLU A 91 -0.98 7.85 5.02
N GLN A 92 -1.36 7.92 3.74
CA GLN A 92 -1.67 6.75 2.91
C GLN A 92 -0.50 6.37 1.98
N TYR A 93 0.68 6.94 2.21
CA TYR A 93 1.83 6.76 1.34
C TYR A 93 2.20 5.27 1.20
N ALA A 94 2.36 4.57 2.33
CA ALA A 94 2.73 3.15 2.35
C ALA A 94 1.63 2.26 1.75
N LEU A 95 0.38 2.75 1.69
CA LEU A 95 -0.74 2.06 1.06
C LEU A 95 -0.64 2.10 -0.46
N ALA A 96 -0.42 3.29 -1.02
CA ALA A 96 -0.55 3.56 -2.45
C ALA A 96 0.77 3.53 -3.23
N HIS A 97 1.90 3.86 -2.58
CA HIS A 97 3.22 4.06 -3.20
C HIS A 97 3.12 4.82 -4.54
N LEU A 98 2.55 6.03 -4.50
CA LEU A 98 2.40 6.88 -5.68
C LEU A 98 3.74 7.25 -6.31
N ASP A 99 4.84 7.12 -5.57
CA ASP A 99 6.20 7.30 -6.05
C ASP A 99 6.63 6.18 -7.00
N VAL A 100 6.16 4.95 -6.82
CA VAL A 100 6.36 3.85 -7.79
C VAL A 100 5.59 4.13 -9.08
N LEU A 101 4.37 4.69 -8.98
CA LEU A 101 3.62 5.16 -10.15
C LEU A 101 4.36 6.32 -10.85
N SER A 102 4.90 7.27 -10.08
CA SER A 102 5.74 8.35 -10.60
C SER A 102 6.96 7.78 -11.35
N ALA A 103 7.64 6.76 -10.79
CA ALA A 103 8.77 6.09 -11.45
C ALA A 103 8.36 5.43 -12.77
N LEU A 104 7.19 4.81 -12.83
CA LEU A 104 6.65 4.23 -14.06
C LEU A 104 6.38 5.30 -15.13
N VAL A 105 5.76 6.43 -14.74
CA VAL A 105 5.49 7.56 -15.64
C VAL A 105 6.78 8.22 -16.11
N PHE A 106 7.76 8.38 -15.23
CA PHE A 106 9.10 8.88 -15.57
C PHE A 106 9.79 7.95 -16.58
N PHE A 107 9.75 6.63 -16.33
CA PHE A 107 10.33 5.63 -17.23
C PHE A 107 9.64 5.65 -18.60
N PHE A 108 8.31 5.80 -18.64
CA PHE A 108 7.53 5.95 -19.87
C PHE A 108 7.93 7.22 -20.64
N GLY A 109 7.94 8.39 -19.98
CA GLY A 109 8.33 9.67 -20.59
C GLY A 109 9.78 9.68 -21.07
N GLY A 110 10.71 9.18 -20.25
CA GLY A 110 12.12 9.02 -20.61
C GLY A 110 12.32 8.05 -21.77
N ALA A 111 11.55 6.96 -21.83
CA ALA A 111 11.56 6.06 -22.97
C ALA A 111 11.10 6.76 -24.26
N ILE A 112 10.03 7.57 -24.22
CA ILE A 112 9.56 8.35 -25.38
C ILE A 112 10.63 9.34 -25.83
N LEU A 113 11.24 10.08 -24.90
CA LEU A 113 12.29 11.04 -25.22
C LEU A 113 13.52 10.37 -25.86
N LEU A 114 13.94 9.21 -25.36
CA LEU A 114 15.15 8.54 -25.82
C LEU A 114 14.92 7.64 -27.05
N PHE A 115 13.76 7.01 -27.18
CA PHE A 115 13.50 6.01 -28.23
C PHE A 115 12.41 6.44 -29.24
N GLY A 116 11.63 7.46 -28.92
CA GLY A 116 10.51 7.98 -29.73
C GLY A 116 9.16 7.42 -29.28
N LEU A 117 8.09 8.17 -29.56
CA LEU A 117 6.73 7.81 -29.14
C LEU A 117 6.24 6.53 -29.82
N ARG A 118 6.51 6.36 -31.11
CA ARG A 118 6.01 5.23 -31.89
C ARG A 118 6.62 3.88 -31.47
N PRO A 119 7.97 3.75 -31.32
CA PRO A 119 8.56 2.51 -30.82
C PRO A 119 8.10 2.15 -29.40
N VAL A 120 7.90 3.15 -28.54
CA VAL A 120 7.44 2.95 -27.16
C VAL A 120 5.94 2.59 -27.12
N GLY A 121 5.12 3.26 -27.92
CA GLY A 121 3.68 3.04 -28.02
C GLY A 121 3.32 1.65 -28.55
N ARG A 122 4.21 1.01 -29.33
CA ARG A 122 4.05 -0.40 -29.73
C ARG A 122 3.88 -1.34 -28.53
N PHE A 123 4.49 -1.00 -27.40
CA PHE A 123 4.42 -1.78 -26.17
C PHE A 123 3.21 -1.40 -25.29
N TRP A 124 2.15 -0.77 -25.82
CA TRP A 124 0.95 -0.34 -25.07
C TRP A 124 0.39 -1.42 -24.12
N SER A 125 0.35 -2.69 -24.55
CA SER A 125 -0.12 -3.80 -23.71
C SER A 125 0.76 -4.06 -22.48
N VAL A 126 2.08 -3.84 -22.59
CA VAL A 126 3.02 -3.92 -21.46
C VAL A 126 2.80 -2.75 -20.51
N TRP A 127 2.57 -1.55 -21.04
CA TRP A 127 2.26 -0.37 -20.23
C TRP A 127 0.96 -0.52 -19.46
N LEU A 128 -0.10 -1.06 -20.10
CA LEU A 128 -1.36 -1.36 -19.41
C LEU A 128 -1.19 -2.43 -18.33
N LEU A 129 -0.40 -3.48 -18.60
CA LEU A 129 -0.07 -4.49 -17.59
C LEU A 129 0.60 -3.85 -16.36
N LEU A 130 1.60 -2.99 -16.58
CA LEU A 130 2.31 -2.29 -15.50
C LEU A 130 1.39 -1.34 -14.71
N LEU A 131 0.47 -0.66 -15.39
CA LEU A 131 -0.49 0.23 -14.74
C LEU A 131 -1.53 -0.57 -13.92
N ALA A 132 -2.00 -1.70 -14.45
CA ALA A 132 -2.88 -2.62 -13.73
C ALA A 132 -2.22 -3.23 -12.49
N LEU A 133 -0.89 -3.37 -12.51
CA LEU A 133 -0.06 -3.85 -11.40
C LEU A 133 0.33 -2.76 -10.40
N SER A 134 -0.32 -1.59 -10.43
CA SER A 134 -0.10 -0.54 -9.43
C SER A 134 -0.31 -1.06 -7.99
N PRO A 135 0.46 -0.57 -6.99
CA PRO A 135 0.40 -1.05 -5.60
C PRO A 135 -0.98 -1.06 -4.99
N LEU A 136 -1.75 -0.02 -5.28
CA LEU A 136 -3.12 0.09 -4.83
C LEU A 136 -4.01 -1.02 -5.42
N MET A 137 -3.99 -1.20 -6.75
CA MET A 137 -4.88 -2.14 -7.44
C MET A 137 -4.54 -3.59 -7.08
N TYR A 138 -3.24 -3.92 -7.04
CA TYR A 138 -2.78 -5.24 -6.64
C TYR A 138 -3.26 -5.62 -5.24
N ARG A 139 -3.13 -4.70 -4.27
CA ARG A 139 -3.57 -4.95 -2.89
C ARG A 139 -5.08 -5.06 -2.78
N LEU A 140 -5.83 -4.19 -3.44
CA LEU A 140 -7.30 -4.23 -3.41
C LEU A 140 -7.81 -5.59 -3.91
N VAL A 141 -7.27 -6.11 -5.01
CA VAL A 141 -7.68 -7.42 -5.54
C VAL A 141 -7.30 -8.54 -4.56
N ALA A 142 -6.06 -8.55 -4.06
CA ALA A 142 -5.60 -9.59 -3.14
C ALA A 142 -6.39 -9.62 -1.81
N ILE A 143 -6.76 -8.46 -1.28
CA ILE A 143 -7.59 -8.33 -0.07
C ILE A 143 -8.99 -8.87 -0.32
N ASN A 144 -9.61 -8.57 -1.47
CA ASN A 144 -10.93 -9.10 -1.82
C ASN A 144 -10.94 -10.63 -1.98
N VAL A 145 -9.79 -11.23 -2.32
CA VAL A 145 -9.61 -12.68 -2.40
C VAL A 145 -9.25 -13.30 -1.02
N GLY A 146 -9.15 -12.48 0.03
CA GLY A 146 -8.97 -12.92 1.43
C GLY A 146 -7.66 -12.48 2.08
N GLY A 147 -6.77 -11.80 1.36
CA GLY A 147 -5.58 -11.15 1.94
C GLY A 147 -4.54 -12.07 2.58
N SER A 148 -4.64 -13.38 2.36
CA SER A 148 -3.63 -14.35 2.81
C SER A 148 -2.38 -14.27 1.94
N ARG A 149 -1.24 -14.79 2.44
CA ARG A 149 0.00 -14.92 1.66
C ARG A 149 -0.23 -15.64 0.33
N PHE A 150 -1.08 -16.67 0.36
CA PHE A 150 -1.53 -17.40 -0.84
C PHE A 150 -2.35 -16.52 -1.77
N ALA A 151 -3.32 -15.73 -1.26
CA ALA A 151 -4.13 -14.84 -2.09
C ALA A 151 -3.28 -13.84 -2.87
N TYR A 152 -2.27 -13.25 -2.22
CA TYR A 152 -1.32 -12.36 -2.90
C TYR A 152 -0.51 -13.10 -3.99
N GLY A 153 0.04 -14.28 -3.69
CA GLY A 153 0.74 -15.09 -4.69
C GLY A 153 -0.17 -15.50 -5.86
N ALA A 154 -1.40 -15.91 -5.59
CA ALA A 154 -2.39 -16.31 -6.58
C ALA A 154 -2.78 -15.16 -7.52
N VAL A 155 -3.06 -13.97 -6.98
CA VAL A 155 -3.35 -12.78 -7.79
C VAL A 155 -2.16 -12.44 -8.70
N LEU A 156 -0.94 -12.51 -8.16
CA LEU A 156 0.25 -12.23 -8.96
C LEU A 156 0.45 -13.28 -10.07
N VAL A 157 0.20 -14.56 -9.81
CA VAL A 157 0.21 -15.64 -10.82
C VAL A 157 -0.80 -15.37 -11.94
N VAL A 158 -2.02 -14.95 -11.60
CA VAL A 158 -3.05 -14.60 -12.61
C VAL A 158 -2.58 -13.43 -13.49
N LEU A 159 -1.99 -12.40 -12.88
CA LEU A 159 -1.43 -11.25 -13.60
C LEU A 159 -0.18 -11.64 -14.42
N GLY A 160 0.66 -12.55 -13.92
CA GLY A 160 1.74 -13.19 -14.67
C GLY A 160 1.21 -13.97 -15.88
N GLY A 161 0.03 -14.58 -15.75
CA GLY A 161 -0.73 -15.16 -16.85
C GLY A 161 -0.97 -14.16 -17.98
N VAL A 162 -1.36 -12.92 -17.65
CA VAL A 162 -1.54 -11.83 -18.64
C VAL A 162 -0.20 -11.51 -19.32
N ALA A 163 0.90 -11.47 -18.57
CA ALA A 163 2.24 -11.30 -19.15
C ALA A 163 2.58 -12.46 -20.12
N GLY A 164 2.25 -13.71 -19.77
CA GLY A 164 2.37 -14.88 -20.64
C GLY A 164 1.51 -14.79 -21.90
N ALA A 165 0.27 -14.30 -21.77
CA ALA A 165 -0.64 -14.06 -22.89
C ALA A 165 -0.06 -13.02 -23.86
N ILE A 166 0.48 -11.92 -23.34
CA ILE A 166 1.16 -10.88 -24.14
C ILE A 166 2.43 -11.46 -24.77
N ALA A 167 3.20 -12.27 -24.05
CA ALA A 167 4.44 -12.84 -24.55
C ALA A 167 4.21 -13.75 -25.78
N VAL A 168 3.12 -14.55 -25.76
CA VAL A 168 2.85 -15.59 -26.77
C VAL A 168 1.77 -15.19 -27.79
N GLY A 169 1.00 -14.13 -27.52
CA GLY A 169 -0.23 -13.74 -28.21
C GLY A 169 -0.11 -13.23 -29.65
N ARG A 170 0.40 -14.05 -30.57
CA ARG A 170 0.33 -13.80 -32.03
C ARG A 170 -1.08 -13.97 -32.58
N THR A 171 -1.89 -14.83 -31.96
CA THR A 171 -3.31 -15.06 -32.27
C THR A 171 -4.11 -15.15 -30.97
N ARG A 172 -5.43 -14.93 -31.01
CA ARG A 172 -6.30 -15.03 -29.82
C ARG A 172 -6.15 -16.39 -29.12
N ARG A 173 -6.09 -17.49 -29.88
CA ARG A 173 -5.90 -18.85 -29.34
C ARG A 173 -4.56 -19.02 -28.64
N ARG A 174 -3.46 -18.49 -29.19
CA ARG A 174 -2.13 -18.54 -28.57
C ARG A 174 -2.03 -17.67 -27.32
N ALA A 175 -2.71 -16.53 -27.29
CA ALA A 175 -2.79 -15.68 -26.10
C ALA A 175 -3.50 -16.41 -24.96
N TRP A 176 -4.65 -17.04 -25.24
CA TRP A 176 -5.39 -17.84 -24.26
C TRP A 176 -4.58 -19.04 -23.75
N LEU A 177 -3.91 -19.78 -24.64
CA LEU A 177 -3.04 -20.88 -24.24
C LEU A 177 -1.87 -20.39 -23.38
N GLY A 178 -1.23 -19.28 -23.77
CA GLY A 178 -0.17 -18.65 -22.96
C GLY A 178 -0.65 -18.27 -21.57
N PHE A 179 -1.84 -17.66 -21.47
CA PHE A 179 -2.47 -17.35 -20.18
C PHE A 179 -2.70 -18.61 -19.34
N VAL A 180 -3.46 -19.58 -19.87
CA VAL A 180 -3.87 -20.78 -19.13
C VAL A 180 -2.66 -21.60 -18.70
N CYS A 181 -1.67 -21.82 -19.59
CA CYS A 181 -0.47 -22.56 -19.24
C CYS A 181 0.37 -21.85 -18.18
N THR A 182 0.53 -20.52 -18.25
CA THR A 182 1.28 -19.75 -17.23
C THR A 182 0.55 -19.80 -15.89
N VAL A 183 -0.76 -19.63 -15.88
CA VAL A 183 -1.58 -19.67 -14.66
C VAL A 183 -1.54 -21.06 -14.03
N ALA A 184 -1.80 -22.12 -14.81
CA ALA A 184 -1.78 -23.49 -14.31
C ALA A 184 -0.40 -23.88 -13.76
N THR A 185 0.68 -23.53 -14.46
CA THR A 185 2.05 -23.78 -14.00
C THR A 185 2.37 -22.97 -12.75
N GLY A 186 1.98 -21.69 -12.71
CA GLY A 186 2.20 -20.83 -11.55
C GLY A 186 1.45 -21.33 -10.31
N PHE A 187 0.20 -21.75 -10.43
CA PHE A 187 -0.55 -22.35 -9.33
C PHE A 187 0.04 -23.69 -8.87
N ALA A 188 0.49 -24.54 -9.79
CA ALA A 188 1.15 -25.80 -9.45
C ALA A 188 2.45 -25.54 -8.66
N VAL A 189 3.28 -24.61 -9.10
CA VAL A 189 4.51 -24.22 -8.38
C VAL A 189 4.19 -23.57 -7.03
N LEU A 190 3.18 -22.71 -6.96
CA LEU A 190 2.74 -22.07 -5.73
C LEU A 190 2.27 -23.11 -4.70
N ALA A 191 1.43 -24.07 -5.12
CA ALA A 191 0.96 -25.16 -4.27
C ALA A 191 2.10 -26.07 -3.82
N PHE A 192 3.03 -26.39 -4.72
CA PHE A 192 4.21 -27.20 -4.43
C PHE A 192 5.13 -26.53 -3.39
N ILE A 193 5.42 -25.24 -3.55
CA ILE A 193 6.22 -24.47 -2.60
C ILE A 193 5.55 -24.41 -1.23
N LEU A 194 4.23 -24.18 -1.19
CA LEU A 194 3.48 -24.15 0.07
C LEU A 194 3.45 -25.49 0.79
N ALA A 195 3.40 -26.59 0.05
CA ALA A 195 3.44 -27.93 0.61
C ALA A 195 4.80 -28.25 1.24
N LEU A 196 5.90 -27.84 0.59
CA LEU A 196 7.26 -28.10 1.08
C LEU A 196 7.72 -27.11 2.17
N TRP A 197 7.35 -25.84 2.03
CA TRP A 197 7.78 -24.76 2.93
C TRP A 197 6.62 -23.86 3.34
N PRO A 198 5.80 -24.29 4.32
CA PRO A 198 4.64 -23.50 4.79
C PRO A 198 5.00 -22.12 5.34
N ARG A 199 6.25 -21.92 5.79
CA ARG A 199 6.76 -20.68 6.39
C ARG A 199 7.63 -19.83 5.46
N ILE A 200 7.69 -20.14 4.17
CA ILE A 200 8.51 -19.37 3.22
C ILE A 200 8.07 -17.90 3.18
N ASP A 201 9.04 -17.03 2.91
CA ASP A 201 8.81 -15.60 2.78
C ASP A 201 7.80 -15.29 1.67
N VAL A 202 6.91 -14.33 1.94
CA VAL A 202 5.92 -13.81 0.98
C VAL A 202 6.59 -13.32 -0.30
N VAL A 203 7.80 -12.74 -0.22
CA VAL A 203 8.56 -12.29 -1.38
C VAL A 203 8.86 -13.45 -2.34
N LEU A 204 9.35 -14.57 -1.80
CA LEU A 204 9.69 -15.75 -2.59
C LEU A 204 8.43 -16.42 -3.15
N MET A 205 7.32 -16.44 -2.38
CA MET A 205 6.02 -16.93 -2.87
C MET A 205 5.49 -16.14 -4.05
N GLN A 206 5.81 -14.86 -4.15
CA GLN A 206 5.38 -14.00 -5.25
C GLN A 206 6.30 -14.13 -6.45
N LEU A 207 7.61 -14.12 -6.23
CA LEU A 207 8.61 -14.06 -7.28
C LEU A 207 8.74 -15.40 -8.01
N ILE A 208 8.93 -16.51 -7.29
CA ILE A 208 9.28 -17.80 -7.89
C ILE A 208 8.15 -18.34 -8.78
N PRO A 209 6.89 -18.49 -8.30
CA PRO A 209 5.83 -19.05 -9.11
C PRO A 209 5.49 -18.16 -10.31
N THR A 210 5.42 -16.85 -10.10
CA THR A 210 4.98 -15.92 -11.14
C THR A 210 6.02 -15.74 -12.24
N VAL A 211 7.25 -15.35 -11.85
CA VAL A 211 8.34 -15.11 -12.82
C VAL A 211 8.77 -16.42 -13.43
N GLY A 212 8.93 -17.47 -12.61
CA GLY A 212 9.30 -18.80 -13.06
C GLY A 212 8.32 -19.36 -14.09
N ALA A 213 7.01 -19.36 -13.79
CA ALA A 213 6.01 -19.85 -14.76
C ALA A 213 5.98 -19.02 -16.03
N SER A 214 5.98 -17.69 -15.92
CA SER A 214 5.94 -16.79 -17.09
C SER A 214 7.17 -16.97 -17.99
N MET A 215 8.35 -17.13 -17.39
CA MET A 215 9.60 -17.38 -18.10
C MET A 215 9.62 -18.76 -18.75
N VAL A 216 9.26 -19.82 -18.01
CA VAL A 216 9.22 -21.20 -18.52
C VAL A 216 8.26 -21.32 -19.69
N ILE A 217 7.04 -20.80 -19.57
CA ILE A 217 6.05 -20.84 -20.66
C ILE A 217 6.49 -19.97 -21.83
N GLY A 218 7.01 -18.77 -21.59
CA GLY A 218 7.54 -17.89 -22.65
C GLY A 218 8.68 -18.53 -23.44
N VAL A 219 9.63 -19.17 -22.75
CA VAL A 219 10.74 -19.91 -23.35
C VAL A 219 10.25 -21.18 -24.06
N GLY A 220 9.34 -21.95 -23.45
CA GLY A 220 8.76 -23.15 -24.04
C GLY A 220 8.05 -22.88 -25.36
N PHE A 221 7.15 -21.89 -25.39
CA PHE A 221 6.49 -21.47 -26.64
C PHE A 221 7.46 -20.90 -27.66
N TYR A 222 8.52 -20.21 -27.23
CA TYR A 222 9.57 -19.76 -28.14
C TYR A 222 10.25 -20.95 -28.83
N LEU A 223 10.69 -21.95 -28.06
CA LEU A 223 11.34 -23.15 -28.58
C LEU A 223 10.40 -23.97 -29.48
N LEU A 224 9.13 -24.12 -29.10
CA LEU A 224 8.11 -24.79 -29.91
C LEU A 224 7.88 -24.07 -31.25
N SER A 225 7.82 -22.73 -31.23
CA SER A 225 7.60 -21.94 -32.45
C SER A 225 8.78 -21.95 -33.43
N ARG A 226 9.95 -22.42 -32.99
CA ARG A 226 11.18 -22.53 -33.78
C ARG A 226 11.66 -23.98 -33.90
N ARG A 227 10.76 -24.96 -33.75
CA ARG A 227 11.08 -26.34 -34.11
C ARG A 227 11.48 -26.38 -35.58
N GLY A 228 12.72 -26.81 -35.86
CA GLY A 228 13.29 -26.84 -37.21
C GLY A 228 13.94 -25.54 -37.70
N GLU A 229 13.96 -24.46 -36.89
CA GLU A 229 14.61 -23.18 -37.22
C GLU A 229 15.80 -22.87 -36.30
N SER A 230 16.63 -21.89 -36.71
CA SER A 230 17.74 -21.40 -35.88
C SER A 230 17.24 -20.83 -34.54
N LYS A 231 17.77 -21.35 -33.43
CA LYS A 231 17.46 -20.92 -32.05
C LYS A 231 18.21 -19.66 -31.61
N LYS A 232 18.92 -18.97 -32.51
CA LYS A 232 19.64 -17.74 -32.17
C LYS A 232 18.64 -16.67 -31.67
N PRO A 233 18.82 -16.12 -30.45
CA PRO A 233 17.86 -15.18 -29.86
C PRO A 233 17.74 -13.87 -30.64
N LEU A 234 18.81 -13.48 -31.36
CA LEU A 234 18.91 -12.26 -32.17
C LEU A 234 19.36 -12.61 -33.60
N PRO A 235 18.46 -13.10 -34.48
CA PRO A 235 18.83 -13.45 -35.86
C PRO A 235 19.03 -12.22 -36.75
N LYS A 236 18.52 -11.05 -36.36
CA LYS A 236 18.74 -9.75 -37.02
C LYS A 236 19.60 -8.88 -36.13
N GLY A 237 20.57 -8.16 -36.73
CA GLY A 237 21.28 -7.08 -36.04
C GLY A 237 20.28 -6.10 -35.42
N MET A 238 20.62 -5.56 -34.24
CA MET A 238 19.78 -4.57 -33.56
C MET A 238 19.39 -3.47 -34.56
N SER A 239 18.09 -3.34 -34.84
CA SER A 239 17.58 -2.25 -35.68
C SER A 239 18.10 -0.93 -35.11
N SER A 240 18.65 -0.07 -35.96
CA SER A 240 19.11 1.26 -35.53
C SER A 240 17.97 1.98 -34.83
N SER A 241 18.31 2.70 -33.76
CA SER A 241 17.31 3.41 -32.96
C SER A 241 16.58 4.41 -33.86
N SER A 242 15.26 4.28 -33.97
CA SER A 242 14.42 5.05 -34.89
C SER A 242 14.46 6.57 -34.63
N ALA A 243 14.75 7.00 -33.40
CA ALA A 243 14.85 8.41 -33.05
C ALA A 243 16.25 8.99 -33.29
N LYS A 244 16.33 10.09 -34.07
CA LYS A 244 17.55 10.91 -34.25
C LYS A 244 18.13 11.31 -32.88
N ARG A 245 19.46 11.26 -32.75
CA ARG A 245 20.16 11.58 -31.50
C ARG A 245 19.97 13.08 -31.22
N SER A 246 19.28 13.41 -30.13
CA SER A 246 19.15 14.79 -29.66
C SER A 246 19.71 14.90 -28.24
N PRO A 247 20.75 15.71 -28.00
CA PRO A 247 21.29 15.91 -26.66
C PRO A 247 20.27 16.55 -25.72
N SER A 248 19.37 17.40 -26.23
CA SER A 248 18.34 18.07 -25.42
C SER A 248 17.43 17.09 -24.69
N SER A 249 17.06 15.98 -25.34
CA SER A 249 16.19 14.98 -24.73
C SER A 249 16.88 14.17 -23.64
N ALA A 250 18.20 13.93 -23.77
CA ALA A 250 18.98 13.32 -22.69
C ALA A 250 19.11 14.29 -21.50
N ILE A 251 19.36 15.58 -21.77
CA ILE A 251 19.44 16.62 -20.75
C ILE A 251 18.11 16.73 -20.00
N MET A 252 16.96 16.74 -20.69
CA MET A 252 15.64 16.79 -20.04
C MET A 252 15.42 15.62 -19.08
N VAL A 253 15.79 14.39 -19.47
CA VAL A 253 15.68 13.21 -18.60
C VAL A 253 16.58 13.34 -17.37
N ILE A 254 17.81 13.82 -17.55
CA ILE A 254 18.76 14.02 -16.45
C ILE A 254 18.27 15.11 -15.48
N VAL A 255 17.81 16.26 -16.00
CA VAL A 255 17.29 17.36 -15.19
C VAL A 255 16.07 16.91 -14.39
N ALA A 256 15.12 16.22 -15.02
CA ALA A 256 13.97 15.67 -14.32
C ALA A 256 14.37 14.64 -13.24
N ALA A 257 15.37 13.79 -13.52
CA ALA A 257 15.90 12.85 -12.53
C ALA A 257 16.54 13.54 -11.32
N VAL A 258 17.29 14.63 -11.54
CA VAL A 258 17.89 15.42 -10.46
C VAL A 258 16.80 16.10 -9.61
N ILE A 259 15.79 16.70 -10.24
CA ILE A 259 14.64 17.28 -9.53
C ILE A 259 13.96 16.21 -8.67
N LEU A 260 13.64 15.06 -9.25
CA LEU A 260 12.99 13.95 -8.56
C LEU A 260 13.84 13.42 -7.40
N LEU A 261 15.16 13.34 -7.54
CA LEU A 261 16.05 12.87 -6.47
C LEU A 261 15.96 13.75 -5.21
N ILE A 262 15.84 15.06 -5.38
CA ILE A 262 15.86 16.04 -4.27
C ILE A 262 14.50 16.13 -3.56
N LEU A 263 13.41 15.73 -4.23
CA LEU A 263 12.07 15.74 -3.62
C LEU A 263 11.97 14.69 -2.49
N PRO A 264 11.66 15.13 -1.25
CA PRO A 264 11.61 14.23 -0.10
C PRO A 264 10.42 13.27 -0.19
N LEU A 265 10.58 12.10 0.42
CA LEU A 265 9.47 11.18 0.67
C LEU A 265 8.81 11.54 2.01
N PRO A 266 7.49 11.27 2.17
CA PRO A 266 6.83 11.39 3.47
C PRO A 266 7.55 10.57 4.54
N GLU A 267 7.43 10.96 5.82
CA GLU A 267 8.06 10.20 6.91
C GLU A 267 7.53 8.77 7.00
N THR A 268 8.37 7.88 7.56
CA THR A 268 7.98 6.49 7.80
C THR A 268 7.25 6.40 9.13
N THR A 269 6.05 5.83 9.13
CA THR A 269 5.33 5.53 10.37
C THR A 269 6.06 4.41 11.13
N VAL A 270 6.78 4.80 12.19
CA VAL A 270 7.39 3.84 13.10
C VAL A 270 6.34 3.39 14.10
N ILE A 271 6.10 2.08 14.17
CA ILE A 271 5.25 1.49 15.19
C ILE A 271 6.11 1.28 16.44
N PRO A 272 5.81 1.88 17.60
CA PRO A 272 6.57 1.66 18.84
C PRO A 272 6.67 0.19 19.25
N ASP A 273 7.78 -0.20 19.89
CA ASP A 273 8.01 -1.54 20.47
C ASP A 273 7.78 -1.57 21.98
N THR A 274 6.87 -0.73 22.46
CA THR A 274 6.65 -0.59 23.89
C THR A 274 6.14 -1.90 24.48
N ALA A 275 6.78 -2.39 25.53
CA ALA A 275 6.35 -3.60 26.22
C ALA A 275 4.92 -3.43 26.77
N GLY A 276 4.05 -4.36 26.41
CA GLY A 276 2.69 -4.45 26.93
C GLY A 276 2.63 -5.14 28.29
N PRO A 277 1.43 -5.18 28.89
CA PRO A 277 1.22 -5.87 30.17
C PRO A 277 1.40 -7.38 30.02
N PRO A 278 1.77 -8.08 31.11
CA PRO A 278 1.88 -9.54 31.11
C PRO A 278 0.52 -10.21 30.89
N GLY A 279 0.53 -11.46 30.44
CA GLY A 279 -0.67 -12.29 30.25
C GLY A 279 -1.10 -12.47 28.78
N SER A 280 -2.23 -13.18 28.60
CA SER A 280 -2.73 -13.55 27.27
C SER A 280 -3.17 -12.33 26.44
N THR A 281 -2.95 -12.42 25.13
CA THR A 281 -3.39 -11.46 24.11
C THR A 281 -4.88 -11.59 23.78
N SER A 282 -5.51 -12.71 24.16
CA SER A 282 -6.90 -13.05 23.79
C SER A 282 -7.97 -12.52 24.75
N VAL A 283 -7.58 -11.83 25.83
CA VAL A 283 -8.52 -11.32 26.83
C VAL A 283 -8.90 -9.89 26.46
N PRO A 284 -10.21 -9.56 26.34
CA PRO A 284 -10.64 -8.18 26.20
C PRO A 284 -10.07 -7.33 27.33
N LEU A 285 -9.68 -6.09 27.05
CA LEU A 285 -9.03 -5.24 28.06
C LEU A 285 -9.95 -5.06 29.27
N ALA A 286 -9.39 -5.17 30.48
CA ALA A 286 -10.14 -4.90 31.70
C ALA A 286 -10.51 -3.42 31.76
N PRO A 287 -11.75 -3.08 32.15
CA PRO A 287 -12.13 -1.68 32.30
C PRO A 287 -11.32 -1.03 33.44
N PRO A 288 -11.01 0.27 33.34
CA PRO A 288 -10.45 1.02 34.46
C PRO A 288 -11.44 1.12 35.63
N THR A 289 -10.93 1.42 36.82
CA THR A 289 -11.77 1.68 38.01
C THR A 289 -12.81 2.77 37.73
N GLY A 290 -14.06 2.55 38.15
CA GLY A 290 -15.19 3.47 37.91
C GLY A 290 -15.80 3.36 36.51
N TRP A 291 -15.43 2.32 35.75
CA TRP A 291 -15.98 2.04 34.42
C TRP A 291 -16.45 0.59 34.33
N SER A 292 -17.57 0.40 33.65
CA SER A 292 -18.12 -0.92 33.36
C SER A 292 -18.16 -1.17 31.86
N ARG A 293 -17.85 -2.40 31.44
CA ARG A 293 -17.98 -2.81 30.04
C ARG A 293 -19.44 -3.15 29.76
N THR A 294 -20.07 -2.42 28.84
CA THR A 294 -21.48 -2.59 28.48
C THR A 294 -21.67 -3.42 27.21
N SER A 295 -20.68 -3.45 26.32
CA SER A 295 -20.76 -4.21 25.05
C SER A 295 -19.39 -4.71 24.61
N LEU A 296 -19.40 -5.84 23.90
CA LEU A 296 -18.22 -6.44 23.25
C LEU A 296 -18.62 -6.93 21.86
N GLN A 297 -17.88 -6.51 20.84
CA GLN A 297 -18.08 -6.91 19.45
C GLN A 297 -16.74 -7.33 18.84
N SER A 298 -16.76 -8.33 17.97
CA SER A 298 -15.58 -8.80 17.23
C SER A 298 -15.76 -8.60 15.73
N TYR A 299 -14.67 -8.26 15.06
CA TYR A 299 -14.62 -8.02 13.63
C TYR A 299 -13.53 -8.90 13.00
N ASP A 300 -13.93 -9.87 12.18
CA ASP A 300 -12.98 -10.80 11.54
C ASP A 300 -12.45 -10.32 10.18
N TRP A 301 -13.09 -9.30 9.59
CA TRP A 301 -12.68 -8.77 8.28
C TRP A 301 -11.25 -8.23 8.28
N VAL A 302 -10.71 -7.86 9.46
CA VAL A 302 -9.32 -7.38 9.62
C VAL A 302 -8.27 -8.42 9.25
N ARG A 303 -8.63 -9.72 9.23
CA ARG A 303 -7.72 -10.81 8.85
C ARG A 303 -7.18 -10.67 7.43
N SER A 304 -7.98 -10.11 6.52
CA SER A 304 -7.59 -9.85 5.14
C SER A 304 -6.63 -8.67 4.98
N TYR A 305 -6.47 -7.84 6.01
CA TYR A 305 -5.62 -6.64 5.96
C TYR A 305 -4.37 -6.81 6.82
N PHE A 306 -4.55 -7.24 8.07
CA PHE A 306 -3.49 -7.28 9.07
C PHE A 306 -2.90 -8.68 9.27
N GLY A 307 -3.35 -9.68 8.50
CA GLY A 307 -2.89 -11.05 8.55
C GLY A 307 -3.90 -12.01 9.16
N GLN A 308 -3.79 -13.30 8.85
CA GLN A 308 -4.83 -14.31 9.15
C GLN A 308 -5.11 -14.53 10.64
N THR A 309 -4.17 -14.19 11.52
CA THR A 309 -4.30 -14.27 12.97
C THR A 309 -4.77 -12.95 13.59
N ALA A 310 -5.02 -11.91 12.77
CA ALA A 310 -5.42 -10.61 13.29
C ALA A 310 -6.86 -10.62 13.81
N THR A 311 -7.09 -9.91 14.91
CA THR A 311 -8.40 -9.76 15.52
C THR A 311 -8.66 -8.31 15.84
N LEU A 312 -9.89 -7.85 15.63
CA LEU A 312 -10.33 -6.53 16.08
C LEU A 312 -11.52 -6.71 17.02
N THR A 313 -11.36 -6.27 18.26
CA THR A 313 -12.43 -6.28 19.26
C THR A 313 -12.78 -4.86 19.65
N ARG A 314 -14.07 -4.55 19.65
CA ARG A 314 -14.64 -3.29 20.11
C ARG A 314 -15.29 -3.49 21.47
N GLN A 315 -14.89 -2.70 22.45
CA GLN A 315 -15.46 -2.67 23.79
C GLN A 315 -16.14 -1.33 24.02
N THR A 316 -17.42 -1.33 24.36
CA THR A 316 -18.07 -0.12 24.87
C THR A 316 -17.94 -0.12 26.38
N MET A 317 -17.44 0.98 26.93
CA MET A 317 -17.30 1.18 28.37
C MET A 317 -18.05 2.44 28.77
N LYS A 318 -18.83 2.36 29.85
CA LYS A 318 -19.58 3.48 30.41
C LYS A 318 -19.09 3.76 31.82
N ALA A 319 -18.89 5.03 32.14
CA ALA A 319 -18.58 5.46 33.49
C ALA A 319 -19.72 5.06 34.44
N GLU A 320 -19.38 4.66 35.65
CA GLU A 320 -20.38 4.31 36.67
C GLU A 320 -21.08 5.58 37.18
N ASP A 321 -20.31 6.64 37.39
CA ASP A 321 -20.77 7.93 37.86
C ASP A 321 -20.64 9.02 36.80
N GLY A 322 -21.50 10.04 36.91
CA GLY A 322 -21.39 11.28 36.16
C GLY A 322 -20.30 12.20 36.72
N ASN A 323 -19.63 12.96 35.84
CA ASN A 323 -18.64 13.95 36.26
C ASN A 323 -18.96 15.33 35.64
N PRO A 324 -19.19 16.38 36.46
CA PRO A 324 -19.48 17.73 35.98
C PRO A 324 -18.32 18.35 35.16
N GLU A 325 -17.09 17.89 35.35
CA GLU A 325 -15.93 18.35 34.56
C GLU A 325 -15.94 17.82 33.12
N TRP A 326 -16.64 16.71 32.87
CA TRP A 326 -16.72 16.08 31.53
C TRP A 326 -18.03 16.39 30.81
N ASP A 327 -19.10 16.65 31.56
CA ASP A 327 -20.41 17.00 31.04
C ASP A 327 -21.12 17.93 32.01
N ILE A 328 -21.61 19.08 31.54
CA ILE A 328 -22.31 20.07 32.39
C ILE A 328 -23.55 19.46 33.06
N GLN A 329 -24.20 18.49 32.39
CA GLN A 329 -25.35 17.76 32.93
C GLN A 329 -24.95 16.57 33.80
N SER A 330 -23.65 16.36 34.05
CA SER A 330 -23.09 15.24 34.82
C SER A 330 -23.63 13.88 34.37
N ARG A 331 -23.81 13.66 33.06
CA ARG A 331 -24.18 12.35 32.54
C ARG A 331 -22.98 11.41 32.54
N PRO A 332 -23.15 10.11 32.86
CA PRO A 332 -22.06 9.15 32.76
C PRO A 332 -21.54 9.02 31.32
N ARG A 333 -20.24 9.24 31.13
CA ARG A 333 -19.63 9.25 29.79
C ARG A 333 -19.49 7.83 29.24
N THR A 334 -19.67 7.69 27.93
CA THR A 334 -19.43 6.45 27.20
C THR A 334 -18.21 6.62 26.31
N VAL A 335 -17.33 5.62 26.32
CA VAL A 335 -16.18 5.53 25.43
C VAL A 335 -16.16 4.18 24.73
N VAL A 336 -15.57 4.16 23.55
CA VAL A 336 -15.37 2.93 22.78
C VAL A 336 -13.88 2.65 22.67
N VAL A 337 -13.50 1.41 22.96
CA VAL A 337 -12.12 0.92 22.92
C VAL A 337 -12.01 -0.16 21.87
N ASP A 338 -11.31 0.15 20.78
CA ASP A 338 -11.02 -0.78 19.70
C ASP A 338 -9.60 -1.31 19.85
N VAL A 339 -9.47 -2.63 19.88
CA VAL A 339 -8.20 -3.33 20.06
C VAL A 339 -7.94 -4.20 18.85
N LEU A 340 -7.01 -3.75 18.01
CA LEU A 340 -6.49 -4.51 16.87
C LEU A 340 -5.24 -5.26 17.30
N SER A 341 -5.28 -6.59 17.25
CA SER A 341 -4.13 -7.46 17.56
C SER A 341 -3.61 -8.10 16.29
N THR A 342 -2.30 -8.11 16.06
CA THR A 342 -1.67 -8.79 14.93
C THR A 342 -0.24 -9.22 15.23
N THR A 343 0.20 -10.34 14.65
CA THR A 343 1.60 -10.76 14.62
C THR A 343 2.39 -10.11 13.48
N ASN A 344 1.71 -9.49 12.50
CA ASN A 344 2.33 -8.77 11.40
C ASN A 344 2.40 -7.27 11.72
N ARG A 345 3.40 -6.87 12.52
CA ARG A 345 3.61 -5.47 12.91
C ARG A 345 3.77 -4.53 11.71
N ALA A 346 4.42 -4.96 10.63
CA ALA A 346 4.60 -4.13 9.44
C ALA A 346 3.27 -3.72 8.79
N SER A 347 2.23 -4.55 8.89
CA SER A 347 0.89 -4.20 8.38
C SER A 347 0.28 -2.96 9.07
N LEU A 348 0.63 -2.70 10.33
CA LEU A 348 0.15 -1.52 11.07
C LEU A 348 0.73 -0.21 10.52
N ALA A 349 1.93 -0.23 9.95
CA ALA A 349 2.53 0.94 9.30
C ALA A 349 1.94 1.17 7.90
N ILE A 350 1.54 0.10 7.21
CA ILE A 350 0.90 0.18 5.88
C ILE A 350 -0.55 0.67 5.98
N TYR A 351 -1.26 0.19 7.00
CA TYR A 351 -2.67 0.48 7.25
C TYR A 351 -2.79 1.30 8.56
N PRO A 352 -2.76 2.65 8.47
CA PRO A 352 -2.90 3.51 9.64
C PRO A 352 -4.29 3.39 10.25
N GLU A 353 -4.46 3.85 11.49
CA GLU A 353 -5.74 3.79 12.23
C GLU A 353 -6.91 4.37 11.43
N SER A 354 -6.67 5.45 10.70
CA SER A 354 -7.70 6.16 9.93
C SER A 354 -8.35 5.27 8.87
N THR A 355 -7.67 4.22 8.42
CA THR A 355 -8.18 3.26 7.45
C THR A 355 -9.14 2.20 8.01
N LEU A 356 -9.25 2.10 9.34
CA LEU A 356 -10.24 1.22 9.98
C LEU A 356 -11.64 1.83 9.99
N TYR A 357 -11.73 3.14 9.82
CA TYR A 357 -12.99 3.89 9.91
C TYR A 357 -13.30 4.53 8.57
N ARG A 358 -14.57 4.84 8.33
CA ARG A 358 -14.97 5.65 7.17
C ARG A 358 -15.01 7.10 7.60
N LEU A 359 -13.97 7.84 7.24
CA LEU A 359 -13.79 9.25 7.60
C LEU A 359 -14.10 10.16 6.40
N SER A 360 -15.22 9.90 5.70
CA SER A 360 -15.63 10.73 4.57
C SER A 360 -16.01 12.14 5.05
N ASN A 361 -15.44 13.19 4.46
CA ASN A 361 -15.61 14.59 4.86
C ASN A 361 -15.29 14.81 6.35
N THR A 362 -14.16 14.27 6.80
CA THR A 362 -13.69 14.46 8.17
C THR A 362 -12.43 15.30 8.19
N ARG A 363 -12.41 16.33 9.03
CA ARG A 363 -11.23 17.16 9.32
C ARG A 363 -10.52 16.62 10.55
N THR A 364 -9.20 16.50 10.51
CA THR A 364 -8.40 15.94 11.62
C THR A 364 -7.43 16.98 12.16
N SER A 365 -7.29 17.04 13.49
CA SER A 365 -6.35 17.94 14.16
C SER A 365 -4.90 17.44 14.08
N ALA A 366 -3.95 18.32 14.44
CA ALA A 366 -2.60 17.87 14.72
C ALA A 366 -2.58 16.90 15.93
N PRO A 367 -1.74 15.85 15.91
CA PRO A 367 -1.64 14.91 17.02
C PRO A 367 -0.90 15.49 18.23
N LEU A 368 -1.42 15.20 19.43
CA LEU A 368 -0.79 15.51 20.72
C LEU A 368 -0.28 14.23 21.39
N GLN A 369 0.91 14.27 21.97
CA GLN A 369 1.45 13.15 22.74
C GLN A 369 0.93 13.20 24.19
N VAL A 370 0.45 12.07 24.68
CA VAL A 370 -0.11 11.91 26.03
C VAL A 370 0.59 10.72 26.71
N PRO A 371 1.34 10.91 27.79
CA PRO A 371 1.90 9.81 28.55
C PRO A 371 0.79 9.07 29.31
N LEU A 372 0.74 7.74 29.18
CA LEU A 372 -0.30 6.89 29.79
C LEU A 372 0.25 6.01 30.93
N GLY A 373 1.55 6.10 31.21
CA GLY A 373 2.26 5.29 32.21
C GLY A 373 2.89 4.02 31.63
N HIS A 374 3.73 3.34 32.41
CA HIS A 374 4.44 2.11 32.00
C HIS A 374 5.23 2.23 30.68
N GLY A 375 5.74 3.42 30.37
CA GLY A 375 6.45 3.69 29.11
C GLY A 375 5.55 3.77 27.87
N VAL A 376 4.22 3.67 28.04
CA VAL A 376 3.24 3.82 26.98
C VAL A 376 2.93 5.31 26.77
N THR A 377 3.12 5.77 25.54
CA THR A 377 2.72 7.11 25.09
C THR A 377 1.64 6.94 24.02
N GLY A 378 0.51 7.62 24.21
CA GLY A 378 -0.56 7.67 23.22
C GLY A 378 -0.58 8.97 22.43
N THR A 379 -1.13 8.88 21.24
CA THR A 379 -1.36 10.00 20.33
C THR A 379 -2.83 10.38 20.37
N LEU A 380 -3.13 11.60 20.79
CA LEU A 380 -4.47 12.17 20.88
C LEU A 380 -4.74 13.15 19.75
N TYR A 381 -5.88 13.03 19.09
CA TYR A 381 -6.32 13.95 18.03
C TYR A 381 -7.85 13.97 17.93
N THR A 382 -8.38 15.03 17.34
CA THR A 382 -9.82 15.16 17.07
C THR A 382 -10.11 14.97 15.60
N SER A 383 -11.33 14.50 15.31
CA SER A 383 -11.85 14.27 13.98
C SER A 383 -13.26 14.84 13.90
N VAL A 384 -13.45 15.90 13.12
CA VAL A 384 -14.75 16.58 12.93
C VAL A 384 -15.41 16.04 11.66
N SER A 385 -16.58 15.41 11.80
CA SER A 385 -17.37 14.92 10.66
C SER A 385 -18.35 16.00 10.22
N ASP A 386 -18.14 16.59 9.04
CA ASP A 386 -19.05 17.61 8.49
C ASP A 386 -20.42 17.01 8.08
N ALA A 387 -20.48 15.69 7.85
CA ALA A 387 -21.71 15.00 7.47
C ALA A 387 -22.62 14.71 8.66
N LEU A 388 -22.03 14.38 9.81
CA LEU A 388 -22.76 14.06 11.04
C LEU A 388 -22.85 15.26 11.98
N LEU A 389 -22.09 16.33 11.73
CA LEU A 389 -21.90 17.47 12.63
C LEU A 389 -21.46 17.01 14.03
N LEU A 390 -20.58 16.00 14.06
CA LEU A 390 -20.05 15.40 15.29
C LEU A 390 -18.54 15.50 15.31
N THR A 391 -18.01 15.83 16.49
CA THR A 391 -16.59 15.74 16.78
C THR A 391 -16.31 14.45 17.56
N TRP A 392 -15.35 13.69 17.07
CA TRP A 392 -14.79 12.54 17.76
C TRP A 392 -13.41 12.91 18.29
N THR A 393 -13.14 12.57 19.55
CA THR A 393 -11.78 12.64 20.08
C THR A 393 -11.23 11.22 20.17
N LYS A 394 -10.00 11.03 19.71
CA LYS A 394 -9.36 9.72 19.64
C LYS A 394 -8.03 9.75 20.38
N LEU A 395 -7.75 8.68 21.11
CA LEU A 395 -6.46 8.41 21.74
C LEU A 395 -5.98 7.04 21.26
N VAL A 396 -4.83 7.01 20.59
CA VAL A 396 -4.28 5.80 19.95
C VAL A 396 -2.91 5.49 20.51
N PHE A 397 -2.68 4.27 20.95
CA PHE A 397 -1.35 3.79 21.34
C PHE A 397 -1.14 2.34 20.91
N THR A 398 0.10 1.90 20.97
CA THR A 398 0.48 0.52 20.65
C THR A 398 1.36 -0.06 21.73
N TRP A 399 1.24 -1.36 21.97
CA TRP A 399 2.18 -2.12 22.79
C TRP A 399 2.40 -3.52 22.19
N VAL A 400 3.37 -4.25 22.73
CA VAL A 400 3.71 -5.60 22.30
C VAL A 400 3.56 -6.59 23.46
N ARG A 401 2.78 -7.65 23.25
CA ARG A 401 2.62 -8.77 24.20
C ARG A 401 3.08 -10.05 23.52
N GLY A 402 4.28 -10.53 23.88
CA GLY A 402 4.90 -11.66 23.20
C GLY A 402 5.20 -11.33 21.73
N ASP A 403 4.66 -12.11 20.81
CA ASP A 403 4.80 -11.93 19.35
C ASP A 403 3.66 -11.09 18.73
N VAL A 404 2.70 -10.62 19.54
CA VAL A 404 1.55 -9.86 19.08
C VAL A 404 1.71 -8.38 19.40
N THR A 405 1.62 -7.54 18.37
CA THR A 405 1.44 -6.10 18.54
C THR A 405 -0.04 -5.78 18.62
N GLN A 406 -0.44 -5.02 19.64
CA GLN A 406 -1.81 -4.52 19.78
C GLN A 406 -1.82 -3.01 19.58
N ARG A 407 -2.73 -2.53 18.71
CA ARG A 407 -3.09 -1.12 18.58
C ARG A 407 -4.41 -0.91 19.30
N VAL A 408 -4.39 -0.03 20.29
CA VAL A 408 -5.57 0.35 21.07
C VAL A 408 -6.00 1.75 20.64
N THR A 409 -7.25 1.87 20.22
CA THR A 409 -7.88 3.13 19.83
C THR A 409 -9.05 3.39 20.75
N ILE A 410 -8.95 4.44 21.55
CA ILE A 410 -10.01 4.90 22.44
C ILE A 410 -10.71 6.07 21.77
N ILE A 411 -12.04 6.05 21.72
CA ILE A 411 -12.87 7.03 21.03
C ILE A 411 -13.91 7.58 22.01
N SER A 412 -13.99 8.90 22.10
CA SER A 412 -15.12 9.62 22.67
C SER A 412 -15.83 10.43 21.58
N VAL A 413 -17.06 10.84 21.88
CA VAL A 413 -17.88 11.67 21.01
C VAL A 413 -18.47 12.82 21.81
N ASP A 414 -18.56 13.98 21.16
CA ASP A 414 -19.08 15.21 21.76
C ASP A 414 -20.60 15.18 22.02
N ASN A 415 -21.34 14.27 21.37
CA ASN A 415 -22.72 13.98 21.76
C ASN A 415 -22.73 13.03 22.97
N HIS A 416 -23.36 13.45 24.07
CA HIS A 416 -23.34 12.75 25.35
C HIS A 416 -24.62 11.94 25.63
N GLU A 417 -25.56 11.87 24.68
CA GLU A 417 -26.81 11.12 24.82
C GLU A 417 -26.58 9.59 24.73
N ASP A 418 -27.47 8.80 25.35
CA ASP A 418 -27.38 7.32 25.39
C ASP A 418 -27.47 6.65 24.00
N GLY A 419 -27.74 7.42 22.93
CA GLY A 419 -27.74 6.99 21.52
C GLY A 419 -26.61 7.58 20.67
N ALA A 420 -25.59 8.20 21.26
CA ALA A 420 -24.53 8.87 20.53
C ALA A 420 -23.82 7.94 19.53
N THR A 421 -23.63 8.43 18.31
CA THR A 421 -23.09 7.62 17.21
C THR A 421 -21.57 7.64 17.21
N PHE A 422 -20.98 6.49 17.56
CA PHE A 422 -19.55 6.25 17.41
C PHE A 422 -19.21 5.78 15.99
N PRO A 423 -18.04 6.17 15.43
CA PRO A 423 -17.60 5.67 14.14
C PRO A 423 -17.43 4.15 14.22
N ARG A 424 -17.98 3.39 13.28
CA ARG A 424 -17.88 1.93 13.26
C ARG A 424 -16.67 1.47 12.44
N PRO A 425 -15.94 0.42 12.87
CA PRO A 425 -14.85 -0.13 12.09
C PRO A 425 -15.45 -0.87 10.91
N ILE A 426 -15.14 -0.43 9.70
CA ILE A 426 -15.60 -1.04 8.47
C ILE A 426 -14.44 -1.15 7.49
N PRO A 427 -14.42 -2.16 6.61
CA PRO A 427 -13.41 -2.26 5.56
C PRO A 427 -13.57 -1.09 4.57
N SER A 428 -12.94 0.04 4.87
CA SER A 428 -13.22 1.31 4.18
C SER A 428 -12.21 1.64 3.09
N MET A 429 -11.23 0.79 2.78
CA MET A 429 -10.16 1.09 1.80
C MET A 429 -10.69 1.48 0.41
N ALA A 430 -11.66 0.74 -0.15
CA ALA A 430 -12.23 1.07 -1.45
C ALA A 430 -13.07 2.37 -1.42
N SER A 431 -13.82 2.60 -0.34
CA SER A 431 -14.56 3.85 -0.14
C SER A 431 -13.63 5.05 0.14
N ASN A 432 -12.48 4.81 0.76
CA ASN A 432 -11.47 5.83 1.04
C ASN A 432 -10.75 6.24 -0.25
N VAL A 433 -10.56 5.35 -1.23
CA VAL A 433 -10.05 5.72 -2.57
C VAL A 433 -11.02 6.65 -3.31
N GLY A 434 -12.33 6.37 -3.27
CA GLY A 434 -13.36 7.26 -3.81
C GLY A 434 -13.38 8.62 -3.11
N THR A 435 -13.14 8.62 -1.79
CA THR A 435 -13.00 9.85 -0.99
C THR A 435 -11.71 10.61 -1.33
N SER A 436 -10.59 9.91 -1.56
CA SER A 436 -9.33 10.51 -2.01
C SER A 436 -9.44 11.17 -3.39
N LEU A 437 -10.24 10.61 -4.32
CA LEU A 437 -10.54 11.26 -5.59
C LEU A 437 -11.42 12.51 -5.42
N ALA A 438 -12.39 12.48 -4.49
CA ALA A 438 -13.19 13.66 -4.15
C ALA A 438 -12.32 14.75 -3.48
N THR A 439 -11.41 14.35 -2.60
CA THR A 439 -10.40 15.21 -2.00
C THR A 439 -9.51 15.83 -3.08
N PHE A 440 -9.02 15.04 -4.05
CA PHE A 440 -8.23 15.53 -5.19
C PHE A 440 -8.87 16.75 -5.86
N LEU A 441 -10.18 16.71 -6.10
CA LEU A 441 -10.95 17.78 -6.74
C LEU A 441 -11.27 18.97 -5.82
N ARG A 442 -11.26 18.81 -4.48
CA ARG A 442 -11.75 19.81 -3.51
C ARG A 442 -10.71 20.65 -2.76
N GLY A 443 -9.41 20.33 -2.84
CA GLY A 443 -8.34 21.09 -2.14
C GLY A 443 -8.07 20.66 -0.68
N ASN A 444 -6.99 21.19 -0.06
CA ASN A 444 -6.44 20.74 1.24
C ASN A 444 -7.07 21.42 2.47
N SER A 445 -7.75 22.56 2.28
CA SER A 445 -8.39 23.35 3.35
C SER A 445 -9.60 22.68 4.00
N ILE A 446 -9.95 21.46 3.57
CA ILE A 446 -11.13 20.70 4.03
C ILE A 446 -10.72 19.44 4.82
N ILE A 447 -9.42 19.16 5.00
CA ILE A 447 -8.94 17.93 5.71
C ILE A 447 -8.26 18.25 7.04
N ALA A 448 -7.59 19.39 7.15
CA ALA A 448 -6.97 19.80 8.40
C ALA A 448 -7.94 20.65 9.21
N ASP A 449 -8.08 20.35 10.49
CA ASP A 449 -8.69 21.27 11.44
C ASP A 449 -7.60 22.17 12.02
N THR A 450 -7.60 23.45 11.63
CA THR A 450 -6.59 24.43 12.04
C THR A 450 -6.90 25.09 13.38
N GLU A 451 -8.13 24.95 13.89
CA GLU A 451 -8.57 25.48 15.19
C GLU A 451 -9.22 24.36 16.04
N PRO A 452 -8.47 23.29 16.36
CA PRO A 452 -9.05 22.12 17.01
C PRO A 452 -9.38 22.38 18.48
N GLU A 453 -10.62 22.05 18.88
CA GLU A 453 -11.03 22.03 20.28
C GLU A 453 -10.88 20.62 20.88
N TYR A 454 -10.00 20.46 21.86
CA TYR A 454 -9.73 19.18 22.51
C TYR A 454 -10.59 18.96 23.77
N LYS A 455 -11.91 19.09 23.64
CA LYS A 455 -12.86 19.08 24.76
C LYS A 455 -12.78 17.81 25.63
N ASP A 456 -12.62 16.64 25.02
CA ASP A 456 -12.51 15.36 25.74
C ASP A 456 -11.07 14.96 26.12
N ARG A 457 -10.09 15.88 26.05
CA ARG A 457 -8.67 15.53 26.32
C ARG A 457 -8.46 14.95 27.71
N THR A 458 -9.00 15.60 28.74
CA THR A 458 -8.87 15.18 30.15
C THR A 458 -9.59 13.86 30.39
N LEU A 459 -10.78 13.67 29.80
CA LEU A 459 -11.51 12.41 29.83
C LEU A 459 -10.68 11.27 29.23
N LEU A 460 -10.19 11.41 28.00
CA LEU A 460 -9.44 10.33 27.35
C LEU A 460 -8.06 10.08 27.96
N ALA A 461 -7.38 11.13 28.44
CA ALA A 461 -6.09 10.97 29.11
C ALA A 461 -6.24 10.24 30.45
N SER A 462 -7.26 10.59 31.25
CA SER A 462 -7.53 9.92 32.53
C SER A 462 -8.00 8.48 32.32
N PHE A 463 -8.95 8.26 31.40
CA PHE A 463 -9.40 6.92 31.02
C PHE A 463 -8.26 6.07 30.47
N GLY A 464 -7.45 6.60 29.55
CA GLY A 464 -6.32 5.89 28.94
C GLY A 464 -5.27 5.49 29.98
N THR A 465 -4.91 6.39 30.89
CA THR A 465 -3.99 6.11 32.01
C THR A 465 -4.55 5.03 32.94
N GLY A 466 -5.84 5.12 33.26
CA GLY A 466 -6.53 4.11 34.06
C GLY A 466 -6.58 2.75 33.37
N LEU A 467 -6.87 2.73 32.06
CA LEU A 467 -6.97 1.52 31.25
C LEU A 467 -5.63 0.79 31.21
N VAL A 468 -4.54 1.54 30.94
CA VAL A 468 -3.17 1.02 30.98
C VAL A 468 -2.91 0.43 32.36
N ARG A 469 -3.09 1.19 33.45
CA ARG A 469 -2.86 0.70 34.83
C ARG A 469 -3.65 -0.57 35.15
N ALA A 470 -4.92 -0.64 34.75
CA ALA A 470 -5.79 -1.79 35.00
C ALA A 470 -5.27 -3.07 34.37
N GLN A 471 -4.53 -3.00 33.25
CA GLN A 471 -3.98 -4.22 32.64
C GLN A 471 -2.79 -4.79 33.42
N TRP A 472 -2.01 -3.94 34.12
CA TRP A 472 -0.89 -4.38 34.94
C TRP A 472 -1.31 -4.88 36.33
N SER A 473 -2.50 -4.52 36.82
CA SER A 473 -2.99 -4.95 38.13
C SER A 473 -3.69 -6.31 38.15
N ILE A 474 -3.95 -6.93 36.98
CA ILE A 474 -4.61 -8.24 36.90
C ILE A 474 -3.68 -9.37 37.36
N ASP A 475 -2.36 -9.21 37.20
CA ASP A 475 -1.38 -10.25 37.50
C ASP A 475 -1.02 -10.32 39.00
N THR A 476 -1.11 -9.22 39.74
CA THR A 476 -0.83 -9.21 41.19
C THR A 476 -1.85 -10.00 42.03
N ARG A 477 -2.99 -10.40 41.46
CA ARG A 477 -3.99 -11.25 42.12
C ARG A 477 -3.95 -12.72 41.67
N GLY A 478 -3.16 -13.07 40.65
CA GLY A 478 -3.02 -14.45 40.14
C GLY A 478 -1.84 -15.23 40.74
N GLY A 479 -1.03 -14.58 41.57
CA GLY A 479 0.16 -15.14 42.22
C GLY A 479 0.07 -15.21 43.75
N GLN A 480 -1.13 -15.39 44.31
CA GLN A 480 -1.34 -15.76 45.71
C GLN A 480 -2.02 -17.13 45.82
#